data_AF-A0A7V9ICZ0-F1
#
_entry.id   AF-A0A7V9ICZ0-F1
#
_cell.length_a   1.000
_cell.length_b   1.000
_cell.length_c   1.000
_cell.angle_alpha   90.00
_cell.angle_beta   90.00
_cell.angle_gamma   90.00
#
_symmetry.space_group_name_H-M   'P 1'
#
loop_
_entity.id
_entity.type
_entity.pdbx_description
1 polymer ?
#
loop_
_entity_poly.entity_id
_entity_poly.type
_entity_poly.pdbx_seq_one_letter_code
_entity_poly.pdbx_strand_id
1 'polypeptide(L)'
;MSFLLLCSATAAAQAPAKPAPAVSNGAQGTPAYAEILLKSTAVEAELESLLLDYTEDFPRVKELKYEHGLLEKEKSRLKALKPDQVSKLSLALGRLIVQRVELETDLWKLSENYKEEHPDVRRVKRKLEIYQKAIAEIMG
;
A
#
# COMPACT_ATOMS: atom_id res chain seq x y z
N MET A 1 68.05 -11.11 -38.71
CA MET A 1 67.11 -10.00 -38.96
C MET A 1 65.72 -10.45 -38.56
N SER A 2 65.23 -9.91 -37.45
CA SER A 2 63.85 -10.06 -36.96
C SER A 2 62.86 -9.39 -37.91
N PHE A 3 61.66 -9.96 -38.06
CA PHE A 3 60.42 -9.18 -38.02
C PHE A 3 59.26 -10.08 -37.60
N LEU A 4 58.81 -9.90 -36.35
CA LEU A 4 57.56 -10.43 -35.82
C LEU A 4 56.39 -9.68 -36.48
N LEU A 5 55.41 -10.40 -37.05
CA LEU A 5 54.15 -9.82 -37.48
C LEU A 5 53.09 -10.04 -36.38
N LEU A 6 52.75 -8.97 -35.67
CA LEU A 6 51.76 -8.92 -34.60
C LEU A 6 50.37 -8.68 -35.22
N CYS A 7 49.48 -9.67 -35.23
CA CYS A 7 48.06 -9.49 -35.56
C CYS A 7 47.32 -9.01 -34.30
N SER A 8 47.10 -7.70 -34.18
CA SER A 8 46.28 -7.12 -33.11
C SER A 8 44.81 -7.31 -33.42
N ALA A 9 44.13 -8.09 -32.57
CA ALA A 9 42.69 -8.20 -32.51
C ALA A 9 42.08 -6.89 -31.96
N THR A 10 41.18 -6.27 -32.70
CA THR A 10 40.30 -5.22 -32.16
C THR A 10 38.95 -5.83 -31.80
N ALA A 11 38.85 -6.37 -30.59
CA ALA A 11 37.56 -6.64 -29.96
C ALA A 11 36.99 -5.32 -29.45
N ALA A 12 35.90 -4.85 -30.06
CA ALA A 12 35.16 -3.69 -29.56
C ALA A 12 34.44 -4.09 -28.26
N ALA A 13 34.96 -3.66 -27.11
CA ALA A 13 34.28 -3.77 -25.84
C ALA A 13 33.08 -2.80 -25.82
N GLN A 14 31.88 -3.32 -26.04
CA GLN A 14 30.65 -2.58 -25.72
C GLN A 14 30.60 -2.40 -24.20
N ALA A 15 30.74 -1.16 -23.74
CA ALA A 15 30.50 -0.82 -22.34
C ALA A 15 29.09 -1.28 -21.95
N PRO A 16 28.90 -1.92 -20.78
CA PRO A 16 27.56 -2.31 -20.34
C PRO A 16 26.72 -1.04 -20.19
N ALA A 17 25.66 -0.92 -20.98
CA ALA A 17 24.71 0.17 -20.88
C ALA A 17 24.20 0.20 -19.43
N LYS A 18 24.43 1.33 -18.74
CA LYS A 18 23.85 1.60 -17.42
C LYS A 18 22.34 1.39 -17.55
N PRO A 19 21.71 0.45 -16.82
CA PRO A 19 20.28 0.25 -16.94
C PRO A 19 19.59 1.57 -16.65
N ALA A 20 18.76 2.03 -17.60
CA ALA A 20 17.91 3.18 -17.37
C ALA A 20 17.12 2.94 -16.08
N PRO A 21 17.00 3.94 -15.18
CA PRO A 21 16.23 3.77 -13.96
C PRO A 21 14.82 3.30 -14.36
N ALA A 22 14.38 2.19 -13.78
CA ALA A 22 13.05 1.65 -14.02
C ALA A 22 12.04 2.77 -13.74
N VAL A 23 11.42 3.27 -14.79
CA VAL A 23 10.47 4.37 -14.68
C VAL A 23 9.18 3.79 -14.12
N SER A 24 9.07 3.74 -12.80
CA SER A 24 7.79 3.45 -12.15
C SER A 24 6.91 4.70 -12.23
N ASN A 25 6.35 4.97 -13.41
CA ASN A 25 5.61 6.20 -13.71
C ASN A 25 4.18 6.21 -13.14
N GLY A 26 3.99 5.78 -11.90
CA GLY A 26 2.69 5.80 -11.25
C GLY A 26 2.78 5.41 -9.77
N ALA A 27 1.65 5.57 -9.07
CA ALA A 27 1.57 5.27 -7.64
C ALA A 27 1.99 3.83 -7.28
N GLN A 28 1.90 2.89 -8.21
CA GLN A 28 2.20 1.47 -7.98
C GLN A 28 3.66 1.19 -7.60
N GLY A 29 4.61 2.02 -8.05
CA GLY A 29 6.01 1.88 -7.68
C GLY A 29 6.40 2.57 -6.38
N THR A 30 5.43 3.18 -5.69
CA THR A 30 5.72 4.00 -4.51
C THR A 30 5.71 3.17 -3.23
N PRO A 31 6.53 3.56 -2.23
CA PRO A 31 6.51 2.89 -0.93
C PRO A 31 5.14 2.91 -0.24
N ALA A 32 4.35 3.98 -0.39
CA ALA A 32 3.01 4.02 0.20
C ALA A 32 2.10 2.93 -0.38
N TYR A 33 2.16 2.72 -1.71
CA TYR A 33 1.37 1.71 -2.38
C TYR A 33 1.82 0.29 -1.98
N ALA A 34 3.12 0.07 -1.82
CA ALA A 34 3.66 -1.22 -1.39
C ALA A 34 3.17 -1.62 0.02
N GLU A 35 3.09 -0.67 0.97
CA GLU A 35 2.55 -0.95 2.31
C GLU A 35 1.07 -1.35 2.27
N ILE A 36 0.26 -0.64 1.48
CA ILE A 36 -1.17 -0.95 1.35
C ILE A 36 -1.36 -2.29 0.64
N LEU A 37 -0.55 -2.57 -0.40
CA LEU A 37 -0.56 -3.86 -1.09
C LEU A 37 -0.21 -5.00 -0.13
N LEU A 38 0.84 -4.84 0.68
CA LEU A 38 1.25 -5.83 1.66
C LEU A 38 0.12 -6.15 2.64
N LYS A 39 -0.52 -5.12 3.20
CA LYS A 39 -1.65 -5.31 4.12
C LYS A 39 -2.85 -5.93 3.41
N SER A 40 -3.19 -5.47 2.21
CA SER A 40 -4.30 -6.01 1.38
C SER A 40 -4.11 -7.50 1.13
N THR A 41 -2.93 -7.92 0.69
CA THR A 41 -2.61 -9.33 0.45
C THR A 41 -2.67 -10.17 1.73
N ALA A 42 -2.22 -9.63 2.87
CA ALA A 42 -2.32 -10.35 4.15
C ALA A 42 -3.79 -10.57 4.56
N VAL A 43 -4.64 -9.55 4.43
CA VAL A 43 -6.07 -9.64 4.73
C VAL A 43 -6.78 -10.59 3.77
N GLU A 44 -6.46 -10.52 2.48
CA GLU A 44 -7.01 -11.41 1.45
C GLU A 44 -6.63 -12.88 1.72
N ALA A 45 -5.36 -13.14 2.06
CA ALA A 45 -4.92 -14.49 2.40
C ALA A 45 -5.63 -15.06 3.64
N GLU A 46 -5.83 -14.25 4.68
CA GLU A 46 -6.59 -14.65 5.87
C GLU A 46 -8.08 -14.91 5.53
N LEU A 47 -8.68 -14.04 4.71
CA LEU A 47 -10.06 -14.18 4.27
C LEU A 47 -10.28 -15.49 3.49
N GLU A 48 -9.45 -15.75 2.48
CA GLU A 48 -9.54 -16.96 1.66
C GLU A 48 -9.29 -18.22 2.51
N SER A 49 -8.39 -18.15 3.49
CA SER A 49 -8.18 -19.26 4.44
C SER A 49 -9.42 -19.55 5.27
N LEU A 50 -10.14 -18.52 5.75
CA LEU A 50 -11.36 -18.71 6.56
C LEU A 50 -12.54 -19.20 5.73
N LEU A 51 -12.64 -18.80 4.46
CA LEU A 51 -13.72 -19.21 3.57
C LEU A 51 -13.70 -20.71 3.22
N LEU A 52 -12.63 -21.43 3.54
CA LEU A 52 -12.59 -22.90 3.45
C LEU A 52 -13.47 -23.58 4.50
N ASP A 53 -13.56 -22.98 5.70
CA ASP A 53 -14.21 -23.59 6.87
C ASP A 53 -15.48 -22.85 7.29
N TYR A 54 -15.61 -21.57 6.91
CA TYR A 54 -16.67 -20.68 7.35
C TYR A 54 -17.40 -20.04 6.18
N THR A 55 -18.68 -19.73 6.40
CA THR A 55 -19.48 -18.99 5.41
C THR A 55 -19.25 -17.48 5.53
N GLU A 56 -19.75 -16.77 4.53
CA GLU A 56 -19.82 -15.31 4.45
C GLU A 56 -20.51 -14.64 5.65
N ASP A 57 -21.30 -15.41 6.41
CA ASP A 57 -21.99 -14.91 7.58
C ASP A 57 -21.14 -14.87 8.86
N PHE A 58 -20.00 -15.56 8.86
CA PHE A 58 -19.11 -15.62 10.00
C PHE A 58 -18.56 -14.21 10.33
N PRO A 59 -18.62 -13.75 11.60
CA PRO A 59 -18.25 -12.37 11.94
C PRO A 59 -16.86 -11.96 11.45
N ARG A 60 -15.84 -12.83 11.62
CA ARG A 60 -14.48 -12.53 11.17
C ARG A 60 -14.37 -12.40 9.64
N VAL A 61 -15.14 -13.19 8.89
CA VAL A 61 -15.19 -13.08 7.42
C VAL A 61 -15.76 -11.73 7.01
N LYS A 62 -16.86 -11.27 7.66
CA LYS A 62 -17.43 -9.93 7.42
C LYS A 62 -16.42 -8.81 7.70
N GLU A 63 -15.72 -8.91 8.83
CA GLU A 63 -14.67 -7.96 9.22
C GLU A 63 -13.56 -7.87 8.16
N LEU A 64 -13.01 -9.02 7.74
CA LEU A 64 -11.91 -9.05 6.76
C LEU A 64 -12.37 -8.55 5.38
N LYS A 65 -13.61 -8.84 4.97
CA LYS A 65 -14.18 -8.29 3.72
C LYS A 65 -14.34 -6.77 3.80
N TYR A 66 -14.77 -6.25 4.94
CA TYR A 66 -14.87 -4.80 5.15
C TYR A 66 -13.47 -4.15 5.08
N GLU A 67 -12.50 -4.65 5.83
CA GLU A 67 -11.12 -4.15 5.86
C GLU A 67 -10.47 -4.22 4.46
N HIS A 68 -10.58 -5.37 3.78
CA HIS A 68 -10.06 -5.56 2.43
C HIS A 68 -10.69 -4.56 1.44
N GLY A 69 -12.00 -4.34 1.53
CA GLY A 69 -12.70 -3.36 0.71
C GLY A 69 -12.22 -1.92 0.91
N LEU A 70 -11.82 -1.54 2.13
CA LEU A 70 -11.21 -0.24 2.40
C LEU A 70 -9.80 -0.14 1.78
N LEU A 71 -8.99 -1.19 1.89
CA LEU A 71 -7.64 -1.21 1.30
C LEU A 71 -7.67 -1.14 -0.23
N GLU A 72 -8.61 -1.83 -0.89
CA GLU A 72 -8.79 -1.74 -2.34
C GLU A 72 -9.23 -0.35 -2.80
N LYS A 73 -10.10 0.32 -2.03
CA LYS A 73 -10.47 1.72 -2.27
C LYS A 73 -9.25 2.63 -2.18
N GLU A 74 -8.38 2.43 -1.19
CA GLU A 74 -7.15 3.22 -1.07
C GLU A 74 -6.15 2.94 -2.21
N LYS A 75 -5.95 1.69 -2.60
CA LYS A 75 -5.13 1.34 -3.78
C LYS A 75 -5.64 2.05 -5.03
N SER A 76 -6.95 2.07 -5.22
CA SER A 76 -7.59 2.75 -6.35
C SER A 76 -7.43 4.27 -6.28
N ARG A 77 -7.63 4.87 -5.09
CA ARG A 77 -7.41 6.30 -4.85
C ARG A 77 -5.97 6.71 -5.15
N LEU A 78 -4.98 5.94 -4.69
CA LEU A 78 -3.58 6.22 -4.94
C LEU A 78 -3.24 6.17 -6.43
N LYS A 79 -3.75 5.18 -7.17
CA LYS A 79 -3.58 5.08 -8.63
C LYS A 79 -4.17 6.27 -9.39
N ALA A 80 -5.21 6.89 -8.86
CA ALA A 80 -5.88 8.04 -9.46
C ALA A 80 -5.23 9.40 -9.13
N LEU A 81 -4.17 9.42 -8.32
CA LEU A 81 -3.48 10.67 -7.96
C LEU A 81 -2.75 11.29 -9.15
N LYS A 82 -2.68 12.61 -9.17
CA LYS A 82 -1.91 13.36 -10.17
C LYS A 82 -0.40 13.17 -9.96
N PRO A 83 0.44 13.31 -11.00
CA PRO A 83 1.89 13.10 -10.89
C PRO A 83 2.59 13.93 -9.79
N ASP A 84 2.16 15.16 -9.55
CA ASP A 84 2.67 16.02 -8.47
C ASP A 84 2.42 15.43 -7.08
N GLN A 85 1.29 14.75 -6.89
CA GLN A 85 0.94 14.08 -5.63
C GLN A 85 1.64 12.72 -5.46
N VAL A 86 1.98 12.03 -6.57
CA VAL A 86 2.67 10.72 -6.52
C VAL A 86 4.02 10.83 -5.80
N SER A 87 4.71 11.95 -5.95
CA SER A 87 5.99 12.21 -5.26
C SER A 87 5.88 12.20 -3.73
N LYS A 88 4.70 12.44 -3.18
CA LYS A 88 4.43 12.48 -1.73
C LYS A 88 4.15 11.09 -1.12
N LEU A 89 4.04 10.06 -1.97
CA LEU A 89 3.67 8.70 -1.58
C LEU A 89 4.83 7.94 -0.90
N SER A 90 5.18 8.39 0.28
CA SER A 90 6.25 7.82 1.12
C SER A 90 5.81 6.60 1.93
N LEU A 91 6.78 5.89 2.48
CA LEU A 91 6.56 4.75 3.37
C LEU A 91 5.71 5.13 4.59
N ALA A 92 6.02 6.28 5.20
CA ALA A 92 5.29 6.79 6.35
C ALA A 92 3.82 7.07 6.03
N LEU A 93 3.55 7.63 4.85
CA LEU A 93 2.17 7.85 4.40
C LEU A 93 1.42 6.52 4.21
N GLY A 94 2.05 5.50 3.63
CA GLY A 94 1.48 4.16 3.51
C GLY A 94 1.04 3.60 4.86
N ARG A 95 1.92 3.68 5.87
CA ARG A 95 1.64 3.23 7.24
C ARG A 95 0.51 4.00 7.90
N LEU A 96 0.47 5.33 7.73
CA LEU A 96 -0.63 6.16 8.24
C LEU A 96 -1.97 5.77 7.61
N ILE A 97 -1.98 5.50 6.30
CA ILE A 97 -3.19 5.04 5.60
C ILE A 97 -3.64 3.67 6.13
N VAL A 98 -2.72 2.72 6.29
CA VAL A 98 -3.04 1.39 6.85
C VAL A 98 -3.62 1.51 8.26
N GLN A 99 -2.99 2.28 9.15
CA GLN A 99 -3.50 2.47 10.51
C GLN A 99 -4.86 3.18 10.55
N ARG A 100 -5.12 4.12 9.63
CA ARG A 100 -6.45 4.72 9.49
C ARG A 100 -7.48 3.66 9.08
N VAL A 101 -7.16 2.79 8.12
CA VAL A 101 -8.06 1.71 7.68
C VAL A 101 -8.37 0.73 8.81
N GLU A 102 -7.38 0.39 9.63
CA GLU A 102 -7.59 -0.44 10.83
C GLU A 102 -8.55 0.24 11.82
N LEU A 103 -8.37 1.54 12.09
CA LEU A 103 -9.27 2.32 12.95
C LEU A 103 -10.68 2.47 12.36
N GLU A 104 -10.82 2.58 11.04
CA GLU A 104 -12.12 2.57 10.36
C GLU A 104 -12.83 1.22 10.50
N THR A 105 -12.07 0.14 10.39
CA THR A 105 -12.56 -1.22 10.64
C THR A 105 -13.01 -1.40 12.09
N ASP A 106 -12.22 -0.94 13.06
CA ASP A 106 -12.60 -0.97 14.49
C ASP A 106 -13.85 -0.14 14.76
N LEU A 107 -13.97 1.04 14.15
CA LEU A 107 -15.14 1.90 14.29
C LEU A 107 -16.40 1.23 13.74
N TRP A 108 -16.28 0.57 12.58
CA TRP A 108 -17.35 -0.18 11.97
C TRP A 108 -17.84 -1.30 12.91
N LYS A 109 -16.94 -2.12 13.45
CA LYS A 109 -17.30 -3.18 14.44
C LYS A 109 -18.00 -2.62 15.68
N LEU A 110 -17.48 -1.50 16.22
CA LEU A 110 -18.09 -0.87 17.38
C LEU A 110 -19.50 -0.33 17.06
N SER A 111 -19.71 0.18 15.84
CA SER A 111 -21.00 0.74 15.42
C SER A 111 -22.10 -0.32 15.28
N GLU A 112 -21.75 -1.60 15.13
CA GLU A 112 -22.73 -2.69 15.12
C GLU A 112 -23.35 -2.94 16.50
N ASN A 113 -22.62 -2.60 17.57
CA ASN A 113 -22.99 -2.96 18.94
C ASN A 113 -23.26 -1.74 19.85
N TYR A 114 -22.76 -0.56 19.46
CA TYR A 114 -22.79 0.63 20.29
C TYR A 114 -23.31 1.85 19.52
N LYS A 115 -23.96 2.76 20.26
CA LYS A 115 -24.35 4.07 19.75
C LYS A 115 -23.15 5.01 19.68
N GLU A 116 -23.31 6.09 18.95
CA GLU A 116 -22.28 7.09 18.69
C GLU A 116 -21.70 7.74 19.97
N GLU A 117 -22.51 7.87 21.01
CA GLU A 117 -22.10 8.49 22.28
C GLU A 117 -21.24 7.58 23.15
N HIS A 118 -21.13 6.29 22.82
CA HIS A 118 -20.37 5.33 23.59
C HIS A 118 -18.89 5.76 23.70
N PRO A 119 -18.27 5.69 24.91
CA PRO A 119 -16.90 6.15 25.11
C PRO A 119 -15.88 5.56 24.14
N ASP A 120 -16.02 4.27 23.79
CA ASP A 120 -15.10 3.60 22.86
C ASP A 120 -15.28 4.06 21.41
N VAL A 121 -16.53 4.26 20.96
CA VAL A 121 -16.83 4.82 19.63
C VAL A 121 -16.21 6.21 19.51
N ARG A 122 -16.42 7.06 20.52
CA ARG A 122 -15.83 8.42 20.56
C ARG A 122 -14.30 8.39 20.57
N ARG A 123 -13.70 7.46 21.31
CA ARG A 123 -12.23 7.30 21.37
C ARG A 123 -11.65 6.92 20.01
N VAL A 124 -12.27 5.96 19.32
CA VAL A 124 -11.81 5.53 17.99
C VAL A 124 -12.01 6.64 16.97
N LYS A 125 -13.18 7.32 16.94
CA LYS A 125 -13.41 8.49 16.08
C LYS A 125 -12.33 9.56 16.27
N ARG A 126 -11.97 9.86 17.52
CA ARG A 126 -10.93 10.85 17.81
C ARG A 126 -9.56 10.44 17.29
N LYS A 127 -9.18 9.16 17.38
CA LYS A 127 -7.94 8.65 16.77
C LYS A 127 -7.99 8.79 15.25
N LEU A 128 -9.10 8.39 14.64
CA LEU A 128 -9.31 8.44 13.20
C LEU A 128 -9.12 9.87 12.65
N GLU A 129 -9.70 10.88 13.33
CA GLU A 129 -9.50 12.30 12.99
C GLU A 129 -8.02 12.71 12.99
N ILE A 130 -7.21 12.21 13.94
CA ILE A 130 -5.79 12.53 14.03
C ILE A 130 -5.03 11.96 12.84
N TYR A 131 -5.30 10.70 12.48
CA TYR A 131 -4.67 10.07 11.30
C TYR A 131 -5.09 10.75 10.00
N GLN A 132 -6.37 11.10 9.85
CA GLN A 132 -6.85 11.84 8.69
C GLN A 132 -6.14 13.18 8.52
N LYS A 133 -5.94 13.92 9.62
CA LYS A 133 -5.19 15.19 9.60
C LYS A 133 -3.73 15.00 9.20
N ALA A 134 -3.05 13.99 9.75
CA ALA A 134 -1.66 13.69 9.39
C ALA A 134 -1.52 13.29 7.91
N ILE A 135 -2.46 12.50 7.39
CA ILE A 135 -2.51 12.14 5.96
C ILE A 135 -2.72 13.40 5.10
N ALA A 136 -3.67 14.26 5.47
CA ALA A 136 -3.94 15.50 4.75
C ALA A 136 -2.73 16.44 4.75
N GLU A 137 -2.04 16.58 5.88
CA GLU A 137 -0.83 17.40 6.00
C GLU A 137 0.28 16.96 5.03
N ILE A 138 0.48 15.64 4.87
CA ILE A 138 1.44 15.11 3.89
C ILE A 138 0.95 15.37 2.46
N MET A 139 -0.34 15.17 2.19
CA MET A 139 -0.91 15.29 0.85
C MET A 139 -1.01 16.75 0.36
N GLY A 140 -0.99 17.72 1.26
CA GLY A 140 -1.18 19.15 0.99
C GLY A 140 -2.57 19.45 0.44
#